data_AF-A0A521VEX3-F1
#
_entry.id   AF-A0A521VEX3-F1
#
_cell.length_a   1.000
_cell.length_b   1.000
_cell.length_c   1.000
_cell.angle_alpha   90.00
_cell.angle_beta   90.00
_cell.angle_gamma   90.00
#
_symmetry.space_group_name_H-M   'P 1'
#
loop_
_entity.id
_entity.type
_entity.pdbx_description
1 polymer ?
#
loop_
_entity_poly.entity_id
_entity_poly.type
_entity_poly.pdbx_seq_one_letter_code
_entity_poly.pdbx_strand_id
1 'polypeptide(L)'
;MASRSTPGGILIGLLGTVFALIGAGMAWQNVSTPLENERRVRTWEEVPATLLEARRQQKRLSVRYRYEYRGAERTGERVGFYDNHFGGPFEELRREQLSAFRARLAEGGGMTVWVNPQNPGEALIDRRILWPVVRKDLLGPGFLCAIGLIFAFLGFFIIRDHRKTAEELAAALGTKQPLHGGGRGFPLGSWLMALVWNGAVLLTQVSGMKPAIGAPRWVGYLVIGALGAIGLLLLLNAARATFQTRRYGGIALDLDPFPGVIGGALTGTLVVPISYGPSNQFTATLSAVEHGSYRGPGGSSRISRRILFREKATVAAQKAPGGTRLEVRFALPAAAPVSEGYGEPVQWTIETKGRKFIRWTLAFEAARAGFEEEFEIPVVKR
;
A
#
# COMPACT_ATOMS: atom_id res chain seq x y z
N MET A 1 -5.26 -23.91 19.28
CA MET A 1 -6.16 -22.74 19.13
C MET A 1 -5.66 -21.87 17.99
N ALA A 2 -6.32 -21.91 16.82
CA ALA A 2 -5.91 -21.10 15.68
C ALA A 2 -6.49 -19.68 15.83
N SER A 3 -5.67 -18.73 16.28
CA SER A 3 -6.09 -17.33 16.39
C SER A 3 -6.24 -16.73 14.99
N ARG A 4 -7.40 -16.13 14.71
CA ARG A 4 -7.74 -15.54 13.41
C ARG A 4 -7.27 -14.09 13.36
N SER A 5 -6.78 -13.67 12.19
CA SER A 5 -6.41 -12.29 11.90
C SER A 5 -7.60 -11.33 12.06
N THR A 6 -7.29 -10.08 12.40
CA THR A 6 -8.30 -9.06 12.71
C THR A 6 -8.88 -8.48 11.43
N PRO A 7 -10.07 -7.84 11.45
CA PRO A 7 -10.63 -7.21 10.25
C PRO A 7 -9.67 -6.20 9.60
N GLY A 8 -8.93 -5.44 10.41
CA GLY A 8 -7.91 -4.49 9.95
C GLY A 8 -6.68 -5.19 9.37
N GLY A 9 -6.18 -6.23 10.05
CA GLY A 9 -5.08 -7.07 9.54
C GLY A 9 -5.44 -7.75 8.22
N ILE A 10 -6.64 -8.33 8.12
CA ILE A 10 -7.14 -8.97 6.90
C ILE A 10 -7.21 -7.97 5.74
N LEU A 11 -7.71 -6.76 5.96
CA LEU A 11 -7.80 -5.73 4.92
C LEU A 11 -6.40 -5.36 4.40
N ILE A 12 -5.44 -5.11 5.30
CA ILE A 12 -4.04 -4.82 4.94
C ILE A 12 -3.44 -6.01 4.19
N GLY A 13 -3.73 -7.23 4.64
CA GLY A 13 -3.24 -8.47 4.04
C GLY A 13 -3.75 -8.65 2.60
N LEU A 14 -5.05 -8.44 2.38
CA LEU A 14 -5.67 -8.50 1.06
C LEU A 14 -5.12 -7.42 0.12
N LEU A 15 -5.00 -6.18 0.61
CA LEU A 15 -4.43 -5.09 -0.17
C LEU A 15 -2.98 -5.38 -0.57
N GLY A 16 -2.15 -5.87 0.36
CA GLY A 16 -0.78 -6.31 0.08
C GLY A 16 -0.73 -7.42 -0.97
N THR A 17 -1.65 -8.39 -0.89
CA THR A 17 -1.74 -9.49 -1.86
C THR A 17 -2.04 -8.98 -3.27
N VAL A 18 -2.96 -8.02 -3.42
CA VAL A 18 -3.25 -7.41 -4.73
C VAL A 18 -2.01 -6.74 -5.32
N PHE A 19 -1.27 -5.98 -4.52
CA PHE A 19 -0.01 -5.36 -4.98
C PHE A 19 1.04 -6.40 -5.35
N ALA A 20 1.15 -7.49 -4.59
CA ALA A 20 2.06 -8.59 -4.90
C ALA A 20 1.75 -9.23 -6.27
N LEU A 21 0.47 -9.50 -6.54
CA LEU A 21 0.02 -10.08 -7.80
C LEU A 21 0.23 -9.14 -8.99
N ILE A 22 -0.06 -7.85 -8.82
CA ILE A 22 0.17 -6.84 -9.88
C ILE A 22 1.68 -6.74 -10.18
N GLY A 23 2.52 -6.63 -9.16
CA GLY A 23 3.97 -6.58 -9.31
C GLY A 23 4.54 -7.83 -9.99
N ALA A 24 4.07 -9.02 -9.58
CA ALA A 24 4.44 -10.29 -10.20
C ALA A 24 4.00 -10.39 -11.67
N GLY A 25 2.77 -9.98 -12.00
CA GLY A 25 2.26 -9.97 -13.37
C GLY A 25 3.06 -9.04 -14.28
N MET A 26 3.36 -7.83 -13.81
CA MET A 26 4.22 -6.88 -14.53
C MET A 26 5.64 -7.43 -14.73
N ALA A 27 6.23 -8.04 -13.69
CA ALA A 27 7.55 -8.65 -13.78
C ALA A 27 7.58 -9.80 -14.80
N TRP A 28 6.55 -10.64 -14.79
CA TRP A 28 6.40 -11.74 -15.75
C TRP A 28 6.30 -11.23 -17.19
N GLN A 29 5.54 -10.18 -17.43
CA GLN A 29 5.41 -9.57 -18.75
C GLN A 29 6.78 -9.08 -19.29
N ASN A 30 7.64 -8.51 -18.44
CA ASN A 30 8.96 -8.03 -18.85
C ASN A 30 9.99 -9.15 -19.09
N VAL A 31 9.85 -10.29 -18.43
CA VAL A 31 10.86 -11.37 -18.45
C VAL A 31 10.48 -12.53 -19.39
N SER A 32 9.18 -12.73 -19.64
CA SER A 32 8.67 -13.83 -20.48
C SER A 32 9.28 -13.81 -21.89
N THR A 33 9.25 -12.68 -22.59
CA THR A 33 9.80 -12.58 -23.96
C THR A 33 11.32 -12.82 -24.01
N PRO A 34 12.16 -12.20 -23.16
CA PRO A 34 13.58 -12.54 -23.07
C PRO A 34 13.86 -14.03 -22.79
N LEU A 35 13.11 -14.65 -21.86
CA LEU A 35 13.26 -16.07 -21.53
C LEU A 35 12.88 -16.98 -22.71
N GLU A 36 11.79 -16.66 -23.41
CA GLU A 36 11.38 -17.39 -24.60
C GLU A 36 12.42 -17.28 -25.72
N ASN A 37 12.97 -16.09 -25.94
CA ASN A 37 14.02 -15.87 -26.93
C ASN A 37 15.30 -16.65 -26.59
N GLU A 38 15.71 -16.64 -25.32
CA GLU A 38 16.86 -17.43 -24.86
C GLU A 38 16.62 -18.93 -25.07
N ARG A 39 15.43 -19.44 -24.71
CA ARG A 39 15.05 -20.84 -24.92
C ARG A 39 15.04 -21.22 -26.40
N ARG A 40 14.51 -20.37 -27.28
CA ARG A 40 14.46 -20.62 -28.74
C ARG A 40 15.86 -20.74 -29.31
N VAL A 41 16.76 -19.79 -29.04
CA VAL A 41 18.10 -19.77 -29.67
C VAL A 41 19.04 -20.84 -29.17
N ARG A 42 18.79 -21.44 -28.00
CA ARG A 42 19.56 -22.60 -27.53
C ARG A 42 19.54 -23.77 -28.51
N THR A 43 18.53 -23.85 -29.37
CA THR A 43 18.38 -24.90 -30.38
C THR A 43 18.84 -24.49 -31.78
N TRP A 44 19.29 -23.25 -31.97
CA TRP A 44 19.68 -22.74 -33.28
C TRP A 44 21.12 -23.18 -33.61
N GLU A 45 21.37 -23.39 -34.90
CA GLU A 45 22.67 -23.85 -35.40
C GLU A 45 23.52 -22.68 -35.90
N GLU A 46 24.84 -22.73 -35.66
CA GLU A 46 25.79 -21.76 -36.18
C GLU A 46 26.10 -22.06 -37.66
N VAL A 47 25.86 -21.09 -38.53
CA VAL A 47 26.04 -21.23 -39.98
C VAL A 47 26.91 -20.09 -40.51
N PRO A 48 27.94 -20.38 -41.33
CA PRO A 48 28.70 -19.35 -42.03
C PRO A 48 27.80 -18.53 -42.96
N ALA A 49 27.99 -17.22 -42.97
CA ALA A 49 27.23 -16.28 -43.76
C ALA A 49 28.11 -15.17 -44.32
N THR A 50 27.66 -14.58 -45.41
CA THR A 50 28.28 -13.41 -46.03
C THR A 50 27.38 -12.21 -45.87
N LEU A 51 27.92 -11.19 -45.21
CA LEU A 51 27.30 -9.88 -45.04
C LEU A 51 27.31 -9.14 -46.39
N LEU A 52 26.12 -8.77 -46.89
CA LEU A 52 25.97 -8.09 -48.18
C LEU A 52 25.87 -6.57 -48.01
N GLU A 53 25.14 -6.12 -46.99
CA GLU A 53 24.88 -4.70 -46.77
C GLU A 53 24.67 -4.43 -45.28
N ALA A 54 25.24 -3.33 -44.78
CA ALA A 54 24.98 -2.84 -43.43
C ALA A 54 24.90 -1.30 -43.46
N ARG A 55 23.69 -0.77 -43.34
CA ARG A 55 23.44 0.68 -43.35
C ARG A 55 22.54 1.10 -42.21
N ARG A 56 22.75 2.31 -41.71
CA ARG A 56 21.83 2.96 -40.77
C ARG A 56 20.79 3.73 -41.57
N GLN A 57 19.53 3.37 -41.42
CA GLN A 57 18.40 4.09 -42.02
C GLN A 57 17.61 4.76 -40.91
N GLN A 58 17.76 6.09 -40.78
CA GLN A 58 17.20 6.87 -39.67
C GLN A 58 17.58 6.27 -38.29
N LYS A 59 16.58 5.78 -37.53
CA LYS A 59 16.73 5.16 -36.21
C LYS A 59 16.85 3.63 -36.27
N ARG A 60 16.91 3.01 -37.45
CA ARG A 60 17.02 1.56 -37.62
C ARG A 60 18.35 1.16 -38.26
N LEU A 61 18.84 -0.02 -37.90
CA LEU A 61 19.97 -0.67 -38.55
C LEU A 61 19.39 -1.65 -39.57
N SER A 62 19.67 -1.42 -40.85
CA SER A 62 19.26 -2.28 -41.95
C SER A 62 20.47 -3.10 -42.36
N VAL A 63 20.37 -4.41 -42.18
CA VAL A 63 21.42 -5.36 -42.53
C VAL A 63 20.83 -6.39 -43.48
N ARG A 64 21.63 -6.87 -44.43
CA ARG A 64 21.26 -7.96 -45.32
C ARG A 64 22.44 -8.89 -45.46
N TYR A 65 22.18 -10.18 -45.30
CA TYR A 65 23.19 -11.22 -45.39
C TYR A 65 22.65 -12.46 -46.06
N ARG A 66 23.57 -13.27 -46.58
CA ARG A 66 23.32 -14.50 -47.30
C ARG A 66 23.97 -15.66 -46.57
N TYR A 67 23.26 -16.77 -46.47
CA TYR A 67 23.75 -17.99 -45.85
C TYR A 67 23.18 -19.20 -46.60
N GLU A 68 23.86 -20.33 -46.49
CA GLU A 68 23.40 -21.59 -47.05
C GLU A 68 23.02 -22.52 -45.90
N TYR A 69 21.80 -23.04 -45.92
CA TYR A 69 21.35 -24.01 -44.93
C TYR A 69 20.76 -25.24 -45.62
N ARG A 70 21.36 -26.41 -45.37
CA ARG A 70 20.98 -27.69 -45.98
C ARG A 70 20.88 -27.64 -47.51
N GLY A 71 21.86 -27.03 -48.17
CA GLY A 71 21.92 -26.94 -49.63
C GLY A 71 21.02 -25.87 -50.25
N ALA A 72 20.28 -25.10 -49.44
CA ALA A 72 19.44 -24.01 -49.92
C ALA A 72 20.05 -22.66 -49.54
N GLU A 73 20.26 -21.81 -50.54
CA GLU A 73 20.68 -20.43 -50.33
C GLU A 73 19.50 -19.60 -49.79
N ARG A 74 19.77 -18.80 -48.76
CA ARG A 74 18.78 -17.98 -48.06
C ARG A 74 19.36 -16.61 -47.75
N THR A 75 18.47 -15.65 -47.53
CA THR A 75 18.83 -14.29 -47.12
C THR A 75 18.13 -13.92 -45.82
N GLY A 76 18.84 -13.23 -44.94
CA GLY A 76 18.32 -12.72 -43.68
C GLY A 76 18.58 -11.24 -43.52
N GLU A 77 17.71 -10.59 -42.74
CA GLU A 77 17.77 -9.14 -42.48
C GLU A 77 17.85 -8.79 -40.99
N ARG A 78 17.53 -9.76 -40.13
CA ARG A 78 17.44 -9.55 -38.68
C ARG A 78 18.83 -9.53 -38.05
N VAL A 79 19.08 -8.52 -37.23
CA VAL A 79 20.34 -8.40 -36.49
C VAL A 79 20.22 -9.14 -35.16
N GLY A 80 19.15 -8.90 -34.40
CA GLY A 80 18.89 -9.60 -33.15
C GLY A 80 17.45 -9.44 -32.65
N PHE A 81 17.26 -9.56 -31.33
CA PHE A 81 15.94 -9.46 -30.70
C PHE A 81 15.42 -8.02 -30.55
N TYR A 82 16.30 -7.04 -30.70
CA TYR A 82 16.04 -5.65 -30.33
C TYR A 82 15.94 -4.70 -31.53
N ASP A 83 15.77 -5.22 -32.75
CA ASP A 83 15.74 -4.43 -34.00
C ASP A 83 14.66 -3.33 -33.99
N ASN A 84 13.55 -3.57 -33.29
CA ASN A 84 12.44 -2.61 -33.13
C ASN A 84 12.47 -1.80 -31.81
N HIS A 85 13.53 -1.94 -31.01
CA HIS A 85 13.68 -1.19 -29.76
C HIS A 85 14.47 0.10 -29.99
N PHE A 86 14.04 1.19 -29.36
CA PHE A 86 14.60 2.53 -29.55
C PHE A 86 14.96 3.18 -28.21
N GLY A 87 16.01 4.01 -28.23
CA GLY A 87 16.44 4.82 -27.09
C GLY A 87 17.43 4.12 -26.15
N GLY A 88 18.19 4.93 -25.40
CA GLY A 88 19.10 4.47 -24.35
C GLY A 88 20.05 3.35 -24.78
N PRO A 89 20.15 2.24 -24.01
CA PRO A 89 21.07 1.13 -24.26
C PRO A 89 20.97 0.49 -25.66
N PHE A 90 19.80 0.56 -26.31
CA PHE A 90 19.61 0.00 -27.65
C PHE A 90 20.30 0.82 -28.75
N GLU A 91 20.46 2.14 -28.57
CA GLU A 91 21.22 2.98 -29.50
C GLU A 91 22.74 2.74 -29.36
N GLU A 92 23.22 2.44 -28.14
CA GLU A 92 24.61 2.06 -27.89
C GLU A 92 24.94 0.72 -28.54
N LEU A 93 24.12 -0.30 -28.31
CA LEU A 93 24.26 -1.61 -28.95
C LEU A 93 24.27 -1.48 -30.48
N ARG A 94 23.37 -0.67 -31.05
CA ARG A 94 23.29 -0.48 -32.49
C ARG A 94 24.51 0.23 -33.06
N ARG A 95 25.08 1.20 -32.33
CA ARG A 95 26.33 1.87 -32.73
C ARG A 95 27.49 0.89 -32.76
N GLU A 96 27.64 0.08 -31.71
CA GLU A 96 28.64 -1.00 -31.63
C GLU A 96 28.50 -1.97 -32.81
N GLN A 97 27.29 -2.49 -33.04
CA GLN A 97 27.01 -3.43 -34.13
C GLN A 97 27.29 -2.83 -35.51
N LEU A 98 26.90 -1.58 -35.77
CA LEU A 98 27.17 -0.91 -37.04
C LEU A 98 28.67 -0.75 -37.30
N SER A 99 29.46 -0.37 -36.29
CA SER A 99 30.93 -0.30 -36.43
C SER A 99 31.55 -1.66 -36.75
N ALA A 100 31.10 -2.72 -36.07
CA ALA A 100 31.57 -4.07 -36.30
C ALA A 100 31.21 -4.57 -37.71
N PHE A 101 30.00 -4.29 -38.20
CA PHE A 101 29.57 -4.70 -39.54
C PHE A 101 30.30 -3.95 -40.65
N ARG A 102 30.62 -2.67 -40.46
CA ARG A 102 31.42 -1.90 -41.42
C ARG A 102 32.85 -2.44 -41.53
N ALA A 103 33.47 -2.79 -40.40
CA ALA A 103 34.78 -3.43 -40.41
C ALA A 103 34.76 -4.76 -41.16
N ARG A 104 33.76 -5.62 -40.88
CA ARG A 104 33.61 -6.91 -41.58
C ARG A 104 33.38 -6.77 -43.07
N LEU A 105 32.60 -5.78 -43.51
CA LEU A 105 32.41 -5.52 -44.95
C LEU A 105 33.72 -5.17 -45.67
N ALA A 106 34.64 -4.47 -45.00
CA ALA A 106 35.97 -4.18 -45.55
C ALA A 106 36.85 -5.43 -45.67
N GLU A 107 36.59 -6.46 -44.87
CA GLU A 107 37.35 -7.73 -44.80
C GLU A 107 36.67 -8.87 -45.60
N GLY A 108 35.78 -8.56 -46.54
CA GLY A 108 35.11 -9.56 -47.38
C GLY A 108 33.80 -10.12 -46.81
N GLY A 109 33.31 -9.59 -45.68
CA GLY A 109 31.95 -9.80 -45.20
C GLY A 109 31.69 -11.13 -44.48
N GLY A 110 32.71 -11.93 -44.19
CA GLY A 110 32.54 -13.20 -43.48
C GLY A 110 32.00 -13.02 -42.05
N MET A 111 30.95 -13.77 -41.70
CA MET A 111 30.41 -13.81 -40.34
C MET A 111 29.66 -15.12 -40.06
N THR A 112 29.26 -15.31 -38.80
CA THR A 112 28.40 -16.42 -38.39
C THR A 112 27.01 -15.90 -38.07
N VAL A 113 25.99 -16.64 -38.49
CA VAL A 113 24.59 -16.40 -38.09
C VAL A 113 24.01 -17.63 -37.44
N TRP A 114 23.01 -17.40 -36.59
CA TRP A 114 22.23 -18.45 -35.94
C TRP A 114 20.99 -18.70 -36.78
N VAL A 115 20.78 -19.94 -37.22
CA VAL A 115 19.63 -20.34 -38.04
C VAL A 115 18.71 -21.27 -37.25
N ASN A 116 17.41 -21.02 -37.31
CA ASN A 116 16.41 -21.88 -36.71
C ASN A 116 16.23 -23.18 -37.53
N PRO A 117 16.55 -24.37 -36.99
CA PRO A 117 16.46 -25.62 -37.74
C PRO A 117 15.00 -26.03 -38.05
N GLN A 118 14.04 -25.55 -37.27
CA GLN A 118 12.60 -25.82 -37.49
C GLN A 118 11.98 -24.85 -38.50
N ASN A 119 12.56 -23.66 -38.66
CA ASN A 119 12.14 -22.68 -39.65
C ASN A 119 13.35 -21.92 -40.21
N PRO A 120 14.02 -22.45 -41.25
CA PRO A 120 15.27 -21.88 -41.77
C PRO A 120 15.14 -20.47 -42.35
N GLY A 121 13.94 -19.92 -42.52
CA GLY A 121 13.75 -18.51 -42.88
C GLY A 121 14.02 -17.53 -41.72
N GLU A 122 14.09 -18.04 -40.49
CA GLU A 122 14.46 -17.26 -39.31
C GLU A 122 15.94 -17.42 -39.00
N ALA A 123 16.70 -16.35 -39.25
CA ALA A 123 18.10 -16.25 -38.85
C ALA A 123 18.36 -14.94 -38.11
N LEU A 124 19.38 -14.91 -37.26
CA LEU A 124 19.85 -13.73 -36.55
C LEU A 124 21.38 -13.71 -36.42
N ILE A 125 21.95 -12.52 -36.41
CA ILE A 125 23.41 -12.34 -36.28
C ILE A 125 23.83 -12.36 -34.81
N ASP A 126 23.08 -11.68 -33.95
CA ASP A 126 23.40 -11.48 -32.54
C ASP A 126 22.28 -11.99 -31.63
N ARG A 127 22.59 -13.06 -30.88
CA ARG A 127 21.66 -13.71 -29.93
C ARG A 127 21.68 -13.12 -28.52
N ARG A 128 22.48 -12.08 -28.27
CA ARG A 128 22.68 -11.53 -26.92
C ARG A 128 21.36 -10.98 -26.37
N ILE A 129 20.97 -11.49 -25.20
CA ILE A 129 19.89 -10.93 -24.39
C ILE A 129 20.49 -9.83 -23.50
N LEU A 130 19.91 -8.63 -23.55
CA LEU A 130 20.35 -7.49 -22.76
C LEU A 130 19.84 -7.59 -21.31
N TRP A 131 20.35 -8.57 -20.56
CA TRP A 131 20.02 -8.78 -19.14
C TRP A 131 20.16 -7.54 -18.25
N PRO A 132 21.14 -6.63 -18.47
CA PRO A 132 21.20 -5.37 -17.72
C PRO A 132 19.95 -4.50 -17.90
N VAL A 133 19.38 -4.47 -19.12
CA VAL A 133 18.14 -3.74 -19.41
C VAL A 133 16.96 -4.44 -18.75
N VAL A 134 16.85 -5.76 -18.90
CA VAL A 134 15.78 -6.57 -18.27
C VAL A 134 15.79 -6.39 -16.74
N ARG A 135 16.96 -6.41 -16.10
CA ARG A 135 17.09 -6.21 -14.65
C ARG A 135 16.63 -4.82 -14.21
N LYS A 136 16.94 -3.78 -14.99
CA LYS A 136 16.46 -2.42 -14.72
C LYS A 136 14.93 -2.36 -14.83
N ASP A 137 14.36 -2.98 -15.85
CA ASP A 137 12.90 -3.00 -16.08
C ASP A 137 12.15 -3.81 -15.00
N LEU A 138 12.86 -4.69 -14.28
CA LEU A 138 12.34 -5.45 -13.13
C LEU A 138 12.35 -4.69 -11.80
N LEU A 139 13.08 -3.58 -11.66
CA LEU A 139 13.21 -2.89 -10.36
C LEU A 139 11.85 -2.41 -9.83
N GLY A 140 11.04 -1.77 -10.68
CA GLY A 140 9.71 -1.28 -10.28
C GLY A 140 8.73 -2.41 -9.94
N PRO A 141 8.48 -3.35 -10.87
CA PRO A 141 7.62 -4.51 -10.59
C PRO A 141 8.09 -5.36 -9.40
N GLY A 142 9.40 -5.56 -9.26
CA GLY A 142 10.00 -6.30 -8.15
C GLY A 142 9.80 -5.62 -6.80
N PHE A 143 9.98 -4.30 -6.73
CA PHE A 143 9.70 -3.51 -5.53
C PHE A 143 8.22 -3.58 -5.12
N LEU A 144 7.31 -3.42 -6.08
CA LEU A 144 5.87 -3.51 -5.83
C LEU A 144 5.49 -4.90 -5.31
N CYS A 145 6.06 -5.95 -5.91
CA CYS A 145 5.87 -7.32 -5.48
C CYS A 145 6.36 -7.54 -4.03
N ALA A 146 7.60 -7.13 -3.74
CA ALA A 146 8.21 -7.29 -2.43
C ALA A 146 7.43 -6.59 -1.31
N ILE A 147 7.01 -5.34 -1.53
CA ILE A 147 6.20 -4.62 -0.53
C ILE A 147 4.81 -5.22 -0.39
N GLY A 148 4.19 -5.65 -1.48
CA GLY A 148 2.92 -6.37 -1.44
C GLY A 148 3.00 -7.60 -0.54
N LEU A 149 4.07 -8.40 -0.68
CA LEU A 149 4.32 -9.56 0.18
C LEU A 149 4.56 -9.18 1.65
N ILE A 150 5.29 -8.11 1.92
CA ILE A 150 5.51 -7.61 3.29
C ILE A 150 4.18 -7.21 3.93
N PHE A 151 3.32 -6.48 3.22
CA PHE A 151 2.00 -6.07 3.72
C PHE A 151 1.05 -7.25 3.87
N ALA A 152 1.08 -8.21 2.94
CA ALA A 152 0.36 -9.47 3.07
C ALA A 152 0.77 -10.20 4.36
N PHE A 153 2.07 -10.32 4.59
CA PHE A 153 2.63 -10.96 5.77
C PHE A 153 2.24 -10.23 7.08
N LEU A 154 2.43 -8.91 7.11
CA LEU A 154 2.07 -8.08 8.26
C LEU A 154 0.58 -8.20 8.59
N GLY A 155 -0.28 -8.07 7.58
CA GLY A 155 -1.73 -8.11 7.75
C GLY A 155 -2.26 -9.48 8.21
N PHE A 156 -1.79 -10.56 7.61
CA PHE A 156 -2.30 -11.90 7.93
C PHE A 156 -1.69 -12.51 9.20
N PHE A 157 -0.43 -12.18 9.53
CA PHE A 157 0.30 -12.90 10.57
C PHE A 157 0.71 -12.06 11.78
N ILE A 158 1.02 -10.76 11.60
CA ILE A 158 1.56 -9.92 12.67
C ILE A 158 0.48 -9.06 13.34
N ILE A 159 -0.36 -8.37 12.56
CA ILE A 159 -1.34 -7.43 13.09
C ILE A 159 -2.47 -8.22 13.78
N ARG A 160 -2.30 -8.39 15.09
CA ARG A 160 -3.24 -9.03 16.01
C ARG A 160 -3.76 -7.97 16.99
N ASP A 161 -5.05 -7.99 17.24
CA ASP A 161 -5.71 -7.05 18.13
C ASP A 161 -5.68 -7.68 19.51
N HIS A 162 -4.79 -7.20 20.36
CA HIS A 162 -4.72 -7.58 21.76
C HIS A 162 -5.61 -6.62 22.56
N ARG A 163 -6.93 -6.82 22.52
CA ARG A 163 -7.88 -6.12 23.40
C ARG A 163 -8.13 -6.96 24.64
N LYS A 164 -8.14 -6.29 25.80
CA LYS A 164 -8.36 -6.93 27.12
C LYS A 164 -9.77 -7.51 27.22
N THR A 165 -9.94 -8.67 27.86
CA THR A 165 -11.28 -9.27 28.05
C THR A 165 -12.09 -8.50 29.12
N ALA A 166 -13.41 -8.70 29.16
CA ALA A 166 -14.26 -8.09 30.19
C ALA A 166 -13.83 -8.48 31.62
N GLU A 167 -13.33 -9.70 31.80
CA GLU A 167 -12.79 -10.20 33.08
C GLU A 167 -11.47 -9.50 33.46
N GLU A 168 -10.54 -9.35 32.51
CA GLU A 168 -9.29 -8.60 32.72
C GLU A 168 -9.55 -7.11 33.04
N LEU A 169 -10.61 -6.55 32.46
CA LEU A 169 -11.04 -5.17 32.67
C LEU A 169 -11.68 -4.99 34.05
N ALA A 170 -12.54 -5.94 34.47
CA ALA A 170 -13.11 -5.97 35.81
C ALA A 170 -12.01 -6.17 36.87
N ALA A 171 -11.01 -7.01 36.61
CA ALA A 171 -9.85 -7.17 37.49
C ALA A 171 -8.99 -5.90 37.62
N ALA A 172 -9.10 -4.97 36.66
CA ALA A 172 -8.39 -3.68 36.68
C ALA A 172 -9.14 -2.57 37.44
N LEU A 173 -10.29 -2.86 38.06
CA LEU A 173 -11.07 -1.90 38.88
C LEU A 173 -10.21 -1.23 39.95
N GLY A 174 -10.19 0.10 39.91
CA GLY A 174 -9.44 0.95 40.84
C GLY A 174 -7.95 1.11 40.49
N THR A 175 -7.48 0.53 39.38
CA THR A 175 -6.11 0.77 38.91
C THR A 175 -6.01 2.11 38.20
N LYS A 176 -4.96 2.89 38.49
CA LYS A 176 -4.67 4.11 37.73
C LYS A 176 -4.01 3.76 36.41
N GLN A 177 -4.78 3.78 35.33
CA GLN A 177 -4.27 3.60 33.97
C GLN A 177 -4.65 4.82 33.13
N PRO A 178 -3.69 5.68 32.74
CA PRO A 178 -3.99 6.77 31.84
C PRO A 178 -4.48 6.20 30.51
N LEU A 179 -5.68 6.59 30.10
CA LEU A 179 -6.18 6.37 28.76
C LEU A 179 -5.55 7.39 27.83
N HIS A 180 -5.15 6.98 26.65
CA HIS A 180 -4.60 7.91 25.66
C HIS A 180 -5.56 8.01 24.49
N GLY A 181 -5.65 9.20 23.91
CA GLY A 181 -6.50 9.46 22.76
C GLY A 181 -6.03 8.70 21.52
N GLY A 182 -6.86 8.73 20.47
CA GLY A 182 -6.59 8.06 19.20
C GLY A 182 -5.29 8.51 18.50
N GLY A 183 -4.73 9.66 18.86
CA GLY A 183 -3.51 10.24 18.29
C GLY A 183 -2.18 9.68 18.82
N ARG A 184 -2.11 8.44 19.33
CA ARG A 184 -0.85 7.90 19.88
C ARG A 184 0.19 7.63 18.78
N GLY A 185 1.33 8.30 18.91
CA GLY A 185 2.56 7.97 18.19
C GLY A 185 2.69 8.60 16.81
N PHE A 186 3.93 8.68 16.32
CA PHE A 186 4.22 9.12 14.96
C PHE A 186 3.35 8.33 13.97
N PRO A 187 2.68 8.97 12.99
CA PRO A 187 1.72 8.32 12.09
C PRO A 187 2.44 7.46 11.04
N LEU A 188 3.11 6.41 11.53
CA LEU A 188 3.99 5.54 10.77
C LEU A 188 3.21 4.86 9.64
N GLY A 189 1.97 4.43 9.89
CA GLY A 189 1.11 3.85 8.86
C GLY A 189 0.84 4.80 7.69
N SER A 190 0.52 6.06 7.97
CA SER A 190 0.29 7.08 6.94
C SER A 190 1.56 7.40 6.14
N TRP A 191 2.71 7.50 6.81
CA TRP A 191 4.00 7.71 6.15
C TRP A 191 4.43 6.52 5.32
N LEU A 192 4.34 5.29 5.85
CA LEU A 192 4.66 4.08 5.12
C LEU A 192 3.80 3.98 3.86
N MET A 193 2.49 4.19 3.97
CA MET A 193 1.60 4.17 2.82
C MET A 193 1.97 5.23 1.77
N ALA A 194 2.23 6.48 2.20
CA ALA A 194 2.63 7.55 1.32
C ALA A 194 3.98 7.26 0.62
N LEU A 195 4.97 6.76 1.35
CA LEU A 195 6.30 6.44 0.82
C LEU A 195 6.25 5.24 -0.14
N VAL A 196 5.51 4.19 0.20
CA VAL A 196 5.30 3.03 -0.67
C VAL A 196 4.61 3.44 -1.97
N TRP A 197 3.53 4.23 -1.88
CA TRP A 197 2.80 4.70 -3.05
C TRP A 197 3.68 5.56 -3.96
N ASN A 198 4.33 6.59 -3.41
CA ASN A 198 5.18 7.49 -4.18
C ASN A 198 6.42 6.77 -4.73
N GLY A 199 7.01 5.85 -3.96
CA GLY A 199 8.13 5.01 -4.40
C GLY A 199 7.72 4.10 -5.55
N ALA A 200 6.55 3.47 -5.49
CA ALA A 200 6.03 2.66 -6.58
C ALA A 200 5.81 3.51 -7.84
N VAL A 201 5.16 4.67 -7.73
CA VAL A 201 4.96 5.59 -8.87
C VAL A 201 6.30 6.02 -9.45
N LEU A 202 7.27 6.44 -8.63
CA LEU A 202 8.61 6.85 -9.10
C LEU A 202 9.33 5.70 -9.82
N LEU A 203 9.32 4.50 -9.26
CA LEU A 203 9.99 3.35 -9.88
C LEU A 203 9.31 2.92 -11.18
N THR A 204 7.98 3.05 -11.30
CA THR A 204 7.31 2.85 -12.59
C THR A 204 7.76 3.86 -13.64
N GLN A 205 7.98 5.14 -13.28
CA GLN A 205 8.54 6.14 -14.19
C GLN A 205 9.94 5.76 -14.67
N VAL A 206 10.82 5.39 -13.73
CA VAL A 206 12.23 5.09 -14.02
C VAL A 206 12.39 3.79 -14.82
N SER A 207 11.45 2.85 -14.67
CA SER A 207 11.39 1.62 -15.47
C SER A 207 11.00 1.83 -16.94
N GLY A 208 10.63 3.06 -17.34
CA GLY A 208 10.34 3.36 -18.74
C GLY A 208 9.07 2.70 -19.28
N MET A 209 8.10 2.43 -18.40
CA MET A 209 6.84 1.78 -18.74
C MET A 209 6.15 2.49 -19.91
N LYS A 210 5.86 1.75 -20.97
CA LYS A 210 5.19 2.28 -22.16
C LYS A 210 3.67 2.13 -22.02
N PRO A 211 2.88 3.03 -22.63
CA PRO A 211 1.44 2.84 -22.72
C PRO A 211 1.12 1.47 -23.33
N ALA A 212 0.00 0.89 -22.91
CA ALA A 212 -0.51 -0.35 -23.50
C ALA A 212 -0.63 -0.22 -25.03
N ILE A 213 -0.44 -1.34 -25.75
CA ILE A 213 -0.52 -1.38 -27.21
C ILE A 213 -1.91 -0.86 -27.63
N GLY A 214 -1.93 0.19 -28.46
CA GLY A 214 -3.17 0.85 -28.92
C GLY A 214 -3.64 2.04 -28.06
N ALA A 215 -3.04 2.29 -26.89
CA ALA A 215 -3.39 3.44 -26.06
C ALA A 215 -2.67 4.72 -26.52
N PRO A 216 -3.36 5.87 -26.65
CA PRO A 216 -2.72 7.16 -26.91
C PRO A 216 -1.73 7.54 -25.80
N ARG A 217 -0.59 8.13 -26.16
CA ARG A 217 0.47 8.50 -25.20
C ARG A 217 -0.01 9.44 -24.09
N TRP A 218 -0.95 10.34 -24.40
CA TRP A 218 -1.52 11.27 -23.42
C TRP A 218 -2.30 10.57 -22.30
N VAL A 219 -2.92 9.41 -22.58
CA VAL A 219 -3.61 8.60 -21.56
C VAL A 219 -2.60 8.07 -20.55
N GLY A 220 -1.42 7.65 -21.01
CA GLY A 220 -0.33 7.25 -20.12
C GLY A 220 0.09 8.38 -19.17
N TYR A 221 0.29 9.59 -19.70
CA TYR A 221 0.62 10.76 -18.87
C TYR A 221 -0.50 11.13 -17.89
N LEU A 222 -1.77 11.02 -18.31
CA LEU A 222 -2.91 11.28 -17.43
C LEU A 222 -2.96 10.30 -16.27
N VAL A 223 -2.83 9.00 -16.53
CA VAL A 223 -2.83 7.96 -15.48
C VAL A 223 -1.68 8.18 -14.50
N ILE A 224 -0.48 8.45 -15.00
CA ILE A 224 0.69 8.76 -14.17
C ILE A 224 0.45 10.01 -13.32
N GLY A 225 -0.10 11.07 -13.92
CA GLY A 225 -0.43 12.31 -13.22
C GLY A 225 -1.47 12.09 -12.12
N ALA A 226 -2.50 11.30 -12.39
CA ALA A 226 -3.53 10.95 -11.41
C ALA A 226 -2.94 10.14 -10.24
N LEU A 227 -2.09 9.14 -10.52
CA LEU A 227 -1.39 8.37 -9.48
C LEU A 227 -0.46 9.26 -8.64
N GLY A 228 0.23 10.21 -9.27
CA GLY A 228 1.05 11.22 -8.58
C GLY A 228 0.22 12.15 -7.70
N ALA A 229 -0.95 12.60 -8.16
CA ALA A 229 -1.86 13.42 -7.37
C ALA A 229 -2.38 12.67 -6.13
N ILE A 230 -2.72 11.39 -6.26
CA ILE A 230 -3.04 10.53 -5.12
C ILE A 230 -1.86 10.45 -4.14
N GLY A 231 -0.63 10.29 -4.67
CA GLY A 231 0.59 10.28 -3.86
C GLY A 231 0.79 11.57 -3.07
N LEU A 232 0.50 12.72 -3.67
CA LEU A 232 0.55 14.03 -3.00
C LEU A 232 -0.51 14.13 -1.90
N LEU A 233 -1.75 13.71 -2.16
CA LEU A 233 -2.80 13.70 -1.13
C LEU A 233 -2.43 12.81 0.06
N LEU A 234 -1.80 11.66 -0.18
CA LEU A 234 -1.30 10.78 0.88
C LEU A 234 -0.21 11.46 1.71
N LEU A 235 0.72 12.17 1.08
CA LEU A 235 1.75 12.95 1.78
C LEU A 235 1.16 14.09 2.60
N LEU A 236 0.19 14.83 2.05
CA LEU A 236 -0.53 15.88 2.77
C LEU A 236 -1.27 15.30 3.99
N ASN A 237 -1.90 14.13 3.84
CA ASN A 237 -2.54 13.45 4.95
C ASN A 237 -1.53 12.99 6.02
N ALA A 238 -0.38 12.41 5.61
CA ALA A 238 0.68 12.01 6.53
C ALA A 238 1.28 13.22 7.27
N ALA A 239 1.47 14.35 6.58
CA ALA A 239 1.93 15.60 7.16
C ALA A 239 0.90 16.14 8.16
N ARG A 240 -0.37 16.22 7.78
CA ARG A 240 -1.48 16.65 8.65
C ARG A 240 -1.56 15.78 9.91
N ALA A 241 -1.52 14.45 9.76
CA ALA A 241 -1.49 13.53 10.88
C ALA A 241 -0.27 13.78 11.78
N THR A 242 0.89 14.07 11.20
CA THR A 242 2.12 14.35 11.97
C THR A 242 1.99 15.64 12.76
N PHE A 243 1.40 16.69 12.18
CA PHE A 243 1.12 17.93 12.88
C PHE A 243 0.13 17.73 14.03
N GLN A 244 -0.91 16.91 13.83
CA GLN A 244 -1.86 16.56 14.88
C GLN A 244 -1.18 15.80 16.02
N THR A 245 -0.39 14.76 15.73
CA THR A 245 0.40 14.05 16.74
C THR A 245 1.42 14.95 17.44
N ARG A 246 2.08 15.88 16.74
CA ARG A 246 3.03 16.81 17.38
C ARG A 246 2.33 17.81 18.30
N ARG A 247 1.11 18.24 17.93
CA ARG A 247 0.37 19.26 18.68
C ARG A 247 -0.43 18.69 19.84
N TYR A 248 -1.00 17.49 19.69
CA TYR A 248 -1.94 16.88 20.64
C TYR A 248 -1.51 15.46 21.08
N GLY A 249 -0.42 14.92 20.54
CA GLY A 249 0.09 13.61 20.94
C GLY A 249 0.62 13.64 22.37
N GLY A 250 0.27 12.60 23.13
CA GLY A 250 0.66 12.47 24.53
C GLY A 250 -0.40 12.95 25.53
N ILE A 251 -1.55 13.48 25.08
CA ILE A 251 -2.68 13.74 25.97
C ILE A 251 -3.13 12.40 26.59
N ALA A 252 -3.14 12.39 27.92
CA ALA A 252 -3.61 11.30 28.74
C ALA A 252 -4.84 11.75 29.53
N LEU A 253 -5.90 10.94 29.44
CA LEU A 253 -7.08 11.02 30.26
C LEU A 253 -6.90 10.09 31.46
N ASP A 254 -6.87 10.67 32.65
CA ASP A 254 -6.97 9.95 33.90
C ASP A 254 -8.46 9.79 34.24
N LEU A 255 -8.88 8.55 34.48
CA LEU A 255 -10.27 8.21 34.80
C LEU A 255 -10.37 7.74 36.24
N ASP A 256 -11.36 8.26 36.95
CA ASP A 256 -11.69 7.83 38.30
C ASP A 256 -13.22 7.62 38.43
N PRO A 257 -13.69 6.37 38.64
CA PRO A 257 -12.92 5.13 38.65
C PRO A 257 -12.53 4.66 37.23
N PHE A 258 -11.46 3.85 37.15
CA PHE A 258 -11.11 3.07 35.96
C PHE A 258 -11.24 1.56 36.24
N PRO A 259 -11.89 0.79 35.34
CA PRO A 259 -12.90 1.22 34.37
C PRO A 259 -14.09 1.94 35.02
N GLY A 260 -14.91 2.62 34.21
CA GLY A 260 -16.14 3.25 34.67
C GLY A 260 -17.16 2.22 35.15
N VAL A 261 -17.95 2.55 36.18
CA VAL A 261 -18.94 1.62 36.78
C VAL A 261 -20.35 2.15 36.57
N ILE A 262 -21.23 1.32 36.00
CA ILE A 262 -22.65 1.68 35.81
C ILE A 262 -23.33 1.99 37.16
N GLY A 263 -24.22 2.99 37.18
CA GLY A 263 -24.84 3.48 38.41
C GLY A 263 -23.95 4.39 39.28
N GLY A 264 -22.68 4.58 38.91
CA GLY A 264 -21.72 5.44 39.61
C GLY A 264 -21.50 6.79 38.93
N ALA A 265 -20.61 7.60 39.51
CA ALA A 265 -20.07 8.78 38.86
C ALA A 265 -18.80 8.43 38.08
N LEU A 266 -18.68 8.91 36.85
CA LEU A 266 -17.46 8.83 36.05
C LEU A 266 -16.80 10.20 36.02
N THR A 267 -15.60 10.31 36.57
CA THR A 267 -14.80 11.54 36.48
C THR A 267 -13.61 11.33 35.56
N GLY A 268 -13.29 12.36 34.78
CA GLY A 268 -12.19 12.35 33.84
C GLY A 268 -11.38 13.63 33.95
N THR A 269 -10.06 13.49 34.04
CA THR A 269 -9.12 14.61 34.07
C THR A 269 -8.09 14.47 32.95
N LEU A 270 -7.84 15.53 32.19
CA LEU A 270 -6.77 15.55 31.19
C LEU A 270 -6.12 16.94 31.10
N VAL A 271 -4.89 17.00 30.59
CA VAL A 271 -4.18 18.26 30.33
C VAL A 271 -3.98 18.42 28.83
N VAL A 272 -4.49 19.51 28.26
CA VAL A 272 -4.31 19.87 26.85
C VAL A 272 -3.24 20.95 26.70
N PRO A 273 -2.40 20.90 25.64
CA PRO A 273 -1.42 21.93 25.31
C PRO A 273 -2.06 23.16 24.66
N ILE A 274 -3.15 23.65 25.26
CA ILE A 274 -3.88 24.85 24.85
C ILE A 274 -3.75 25.87 25.97
N SER A 275 -3.35 27.09 25.64
CA SER A 275 -3.26 28.18 26.62
C SER A 275 -4.62 28.45 27.27
N TYR A 276 -4.63 28.51 28.60
CA TYR A 276 -5.83 28.86 29.34
C TYR A 276 -6.30 30.27 28.94
N GLY A 277 -7.56 30.37 28.55
CA GLY A 277 -8.20 31.62 28.20
C GLY A 277 -9.68 31.54 28.55
N PRO A 278 -10.27 32.57 29.19
CA PRO A 278 -11.68 32.55 29.60
C PRO A 278 -12.66 32.47 28.42
N SER A 279 -12.17 32.69 27.20
CA SER A 279 -12.92 32.60 25.95
C SER A 279 -12.92 31.22 25.29
N ASN A 280 -12.14 30.26 25.82
CA ASN A 280 -12.10 28.89 25.32
C ASN A 280 -13.13 28.04 26.09
N GLN A 281 -14.26 27.77 25.46
CA GLN A 281 -15.25 26.84 25.99
C GLN A 281 -14.91 25.42 25.54
N PHE A 282 -14.86 24.51 26.52
CA PHE A 282 -14.61 23.09 26.30
C PHE A 282 -15.90 22.32 26.57
N THR A 283 -16.25 21.43 25.65
CA THR A 283 -17.41 20.54 25.79
C THR A 283 -16.94 19.10 25.80
N ALA A 284 -17.52 18.29 26.66
CA ALA A 284 -17.31 16.86 26.69
C ALA A 284 -18.60 16.14 26.32
N THR A 285 -18.52 15.13 25.48
CA THR A 285 -19.65 14.27 25.11
C THR A 285 -19.32 12.83 25.44
N LEU A 286 -20.08 12.23 26.35
CA LEU A 286 -20.03 10.81 26.65
C LEU A 286 -21.08 10.10 25.79
N SER A 287 -20.70 9.07 25.04
CA SER A 287 -21.61 8.30 24.18
C SER A 287 -21.41 6.81 24.34
N ALA A 288 -22.51 6.05 24.39
CA ALA A 288 -22.51 4.61 24.20
C ALA A 288 -23.16 4.28 22.84
N VAL A 289 -22.43 3.63 21.96
CA VAL A 289 -22.89 3.30 20.61
C VAL A 289 -22.83 1.79 20.41
N GLU A 290 -23.98 1.20 20.10
CA GLU A 290 -24.10 -0.17 19.60
C GLU A 290 -23.69 -0.19 18.12
N HIS A 291 -22.67 -0.97 17.81
CA HIS A 291 -22.22 -1.25 16.45
C HIS A 291 -22.69 -2.64 16.05
N GLY A 292 -23.52 -2.71 15.00
CA GLY A 292 -24.00 -3.96 14.42
C GLY A 292 -23.42 -4.18 13.02
N SER A 293 -23.03 -5.40 12.69
CA SER A 293 -22.78 -5.83 11.31
C SER A 293 -23.69 -6.99 10.97
N TYR A 294 -24.52 -6.81 9.94
CA TYR A 294 -25.48 -7.79 9.45
C TYR A 294 -25.03 -8.32 8.09
N ARG A 295 -25.07 -9.64 7.89
CA ARG A 295 -24.85 -10.24 6.57
C ARG A 295 -26.21 -10.60 5.96
N GLY A 296 -26.61 -9.85 4.93
CA GLY A 296 -27.82 -10.10 4.16
C GLY A 296 -27.70 -11.27 3.19
N PRO A 297 -28.82 -11.72 2.61
CA PRO A 297 -28.81 -12.69 1.51
C PRO A 297 -27.90 -12.20 0.37
N GLY A 298 -27.13 -13.10 -0.24
CA GLY A 298 -26.19 -12.76 -1.33
C GLY A 298 -24.85 -12.15 -0.89
N GLY A 299 -24.54 -12.11 0.41
CA GLY A 299 -23.22 -11.67 0.91
C GLY A 299 -23.09 -10.16 1.14
N SER A 300 -24.17 -9.39 1.01
CA SER A 300 -24.20 -7.97 1.35
C SER A 300 -23.97 -7.78 2.86
N SER A 301 -23.09 -6.85 3.24
CA SER A 301 -22.84 -6.47 4.63
C SER A 301 -23.48 -5.12 4.92
N ARG A 302 -24.36 -5.04 5.92
CA ARG A 302 -24.97 -3.80 6.39
C ARG A 302 -24.42 -3.45 7.77
N ILE A 303 -23.86 -2.26 7.89
CA ILE A 303 -23.37 -1.73 9.16
C ILE A 303 -24.51 -0.91 9.78
N SER A 304 -24.85 -1.21 11.03
CA SER A 304 -25.77 -0.41 11.84
C SER A 304 -25.01 0.27 12.97
N ARG A 305 -25.41 1.49 13.29
CA ARG A 305 -24.93 2.24 14.46
C ARG A 305 -26.16 2.76 15.19
N ARG A 306 -26.36 2.33 16.43
CA ARG A 306 -27.43 2.81 17.29
C ARG A 306 -26.83 3.48 18.51
N ILE A 307 -27.19 4.74 18.74
CA ILE A 307 -26.78 5.45 19.96
C ILE A 307 -27.69 4.94 21.09
N LEU A 308 -27.09 4.31 22.10
CA LEU A 308 -27.79 3.81 23.28
C LEU A 308 -27.82 4.86 24.39
N PHE A 309 -26.75 5.65 24.49
CA PHE A 309 -26.60 6.70 25.48
C PHE A 309 -25.79 7.84 24.88
N ARG A 310 -26.16 9.09 25.20
CA ARG A 310 -25.37 10.27 24.88
C ARG A 310 -25.68 11.38 25.86
N GLU A 311 -24.64 11.90 26.50
CA GLU A 311 -24.74 13.04 27.42
C GLU A 311 -23.65 14.04 27.11
N LYS A 312 -23.99 15.33 27.13
CA LYS A 312 -23.05 16.44 26.98
C LYS A 312 -22.88 17.13 28.32
N ALA A 313 -21.64 17.39 28.70
CA ALA A 313 -21.31 18.14 29.90
C ALA A 313 -20.37 19.30 29.56
N THR A 314 -20.56 20.41 30.27
CA THR A 314 -19.60 21.52 30.27
C THR A 314 -18.37 21.08 31.06
N VAL A 315 -17.20 21.36 30.51
CA VAL A 315 -15.92 20.96 31.11
C VAL A 315 -15.38 22.10 31.98
N ALA A 316 -14.99 21.78 33.21
CA ALA A 316 -14.31 22.73 34.07
C ALA A 316 -12.85 22.86 33.60
N ALA A 317 -12.46 24.06 33.16
CA ALA A 317 -11.12 24.35 32.66
C ALA A 317 -10.33 25.16 33.69
N GLN A 318 -9.11 24.72 33.98
CA GLN A 318 -8.19 25.37 34.93
C GLN A 318 -6.80 25.49 34.31
N LYS A 319 -6.05 26.54 34.70
CA LYS A 319 -4.66 26.69 34.28
C LYS A 319 -3.80 25.59 34.89
N ALA A 320 -2.94 24.94 34.10
CA ALA A 320 -2.05 23.89 34.57
C ALA A 320 -0.66 23.96 33.91
N PRO A 321 0.38 23.35 34.53
CA PRO A 321 1.66 23.15 33.86
C PRO A 321 1.46 22.38 32.55
N GLY A 322 1.95 22.93 31.44
CA GLY A 322 1.78 22.33 30.11
C GLY A 322 0.49 22.73 29.36
N GLY A 323 -0.38 23.56 29.93
CA GLY A 323 -1.52 24.17 29.22
C GLY A 323 -2.77 24.36 30.08
N THR A 324 -3.86 23.68 29.72
CA THR A 324 -5.16 23.75 30.42
C THR A 324 -5.55 22.37 30.92
N ARG A 325 -5.85 22.26 32.21
CA ARG A 325 -6.44 21.06 32.82
C ARG A 325 -7.95 21.10 32.63
N LEU A 326 -8.49 20.02 32.08
CA LEU A 326 -9.90 19.81 31.82
C LEU A 326 -10.41 18.75 32.78
N GLU A 327 -11.49 19.06 33.49
CA GLU A 327 -12.17 18.15 34.40
C GLU A 327 -13.64 18.00 34.00
N VAL A 328 -14.11 16.76 33.95
CA VAL A 328 -15.49 16.43 33.62
C VAL A 328 -16.02 15.38 34.57
N ARG A 329 -17.33 15.45 34.83
CA ARG A 329 -18.07 14.49 35.63
C ARG A 329 -19.37 14.11 34.91
N PHE A 330 -19.61 12.81 34.80
CA PHE A 330 -20.87 12.24 34.31
C PHE A 330 -21.48 11.35 35.37
N ALA A 331 -22.81 11.28 35.43
CA ALA A 331 -23.53 10.30 36.22
C ALA A 331 -23.98 9.16 35.31
N LEU A 332 -23.45 7.95 35.51
CA LEU A 332 -23.82 6.79 34.69
C LEU A 332 -25.15 6.21 35.22
N PRO A 333 -26.21 6.13 34.40
CA PRO A 333 -27.46 5.51 34.82
C PRO A 333 -27.26 4.03 35.21
N ALA A 334 -28.04 3.54 36.17
CA ALA A 334 -27.99 2.12 36.57
C ALA A 334 -28.44 1.17 35.43
N ALA A 335 -29.27 1.65 34.51
CA ALA A 335 -29.73 0.93 33.33
C ALA A 335 -28.82 1.15 32.10
N ALA A 336 -27.66 1.82 32.26
CA ALA A 336 -26.74 2.05 31.17
C ALA A 336 -26.13 0.71 30.68
N PRO A 337 -25.90 0.55 29.37
CA PRO A 337 -25.28 -0.66 28.85
C PRO A 337 -23.82 -0.75 29.30
N VAL A 338 -23.38 -1.95 29.66
CA VAL A 338 -21.95 -2.21 29.86
C VAL A 338 -21.21 -2.20 28.53
N SER A 339 -19.91 -1.96 28.56
CA SER A 339 -19.07 -2.18 27.38
C SER A 339 -19.07 -3.66 27.04
N GLU A 340 -19.76 -4.05 25.97
CA GLU A 340 -19.80 -5.42 25.46
C GLU A 340 -18.98 -5.52 24.19
N GLY A 341 -18.17 -6.57 24.07
CA GLY A 341 -17.33 -6.79 22.90
C GLY A 341 -16.04 -5.96 22.88
N TYR A 342 -15.51 -5.67 24.06
CA TYR A 342 -14.10 -5.32 24.19
C TYR A 342 -13.27 -6.53 23.73
N GLY A 343 -12.92 -6.57 22.45
CA GLY A 343 -12.05 -7.59 21.87
C GLY A 343 -12.71 -8.83 21.27
N GLU A 344 -13.92 -9.21 21.68
CA GLU A 344 -14.65 -10.32 21.04
C GLU A 344 -15.93 -9.84 20.34
N PRO A 345 -16.23 -10.34 19.12
CA PRO A 345 -17.54 -10.14 18.53
C PRO A 345 -18.58 -10.80 19.44
N VAL A 346 -19.45 -10.00 20.07
CA VAL A 346 -20.50 -10.50 20.96
C VAL A 346 -21.46 -11.35 20.12
N GLN A 347 -21.52 -12.62 20.53
CA GLN A 347 -22.55 -13.64 20.34
C GLN A 347 -23.27 -13.71 18.99
N TRP A 348 -23.19 -14.89 18.36
CA TRP A 348 -24.16 -15.34 17.38
C TRP A 348 -25.52 -15.51 18.06
N THR A 349 -26.35 -14.49 18.05
CA THR A 349 -27.77 -14.67 18.37
C THR A 349 -28.45 -15.30 17.16
N ILE A 350 -29.09 -16.45 17.37
CA ILE A 350 -29.82 -17.24 16.35
C ILE A 350 -30.85 -16.36 15.62
N GLU A 351 -31.34 -15.33 16.29
CA GLU A 351 -32.34 -14.38 15.78
C GLU A 351 -31.75 -13.30 14.84
N THR A 352 -30.45 -12.97 14.90
CA THR A 352 -29.93 -11.74 14.26
C THR A 352 -28.85 -11.89 13.19
N LYS A 353 -28.26 -13.09 12.97
CA LYS A 353 -27.17 -13.31 11.99
C LYS A 353 -26.14 -12.15 11.93
N GLY A 354 -25.76 -11.57 13.07
CA GLY A 354 -24.99 -10.34 13.11
C GLY A 354 -24.06 -10.23 14.32
N ARG A 355 -22.95 -9.50 14.15
CA ARG A 355 -22.01 -9.16 15.24
C ARG A 355 -22.46 -7.87 15.89
N LYS A 356 -22.53 -7.82 17.21
CA LYS A 356 -22.79 -6.60 17.98
C LYS A 356 -21.64 -6.31 18.94
N PHE A 357 -21.36 -5.04 19.18
CA PHE A 357 -20.53 -4.60 20.31
C PHE A 357 -20.96 -3.20 20.73
N ILE A 358 -20.77 -2.87 22.00
CA ILE A 358 -21.12 -1.58 22.59
C ILE A 358 -19.82 -0.87 22.94
N ARG A 359 -19.60 0.27 22.28
CA ARG A 359 -18.42 1.10 22.48
C ARG A 359 -18.80 2.38 23.20
N TRP A 360 -18.14 2.63 24.31
CA TRP A 360 -18.24 3.87 25.06
C TRP A 360 -17.10 4.81 24.66
N THR A 361 -17.43 6.04 24.31
CA THR A 361 -16.46 7.06 23.94
C THR A 361 -16.72 8.37 24.66
N LEU A 362 -15.63 9.02 25.07
CA LEU A 362 -15.62 10.37 25.62
C LEU A 362 -14.85 11.28 24.68
N ALA A 363 -15.60 12.17 24.03
CA ALA A 363 -15.05 13.14 23.10
C ALA A 363 -14.96 14.51 23.78
N PHE A 364 -13.79 15.16 23.68
CA PHE A 364 -13.56 16.53 24.09
C PHE A 364 -13.44 17.40 22.85
N GLU A 365 -14.16 18.52 22.84
CA GLU A 365 -14.15 19.48 21.74
C GLU A 365 -13.95 20.90 22.27
N ALA A 366 -13.11 21.67 21.57
CA ALA A 366 -13.03 23.12 21.72
C ALA A 366 -13.00 23.77 20.33
N ALA A 367 -14.18 24.13 19.82
CA ALA A 367 -14.37 24.66 18.47
C ALA A 367 -13.46 25.84 18.14
N ARG A 368 -13.27 26.78 19.08
CA ARG A 368 -12.43 27.97 18.89
C ARG A 368 -10.93 27.66 18.82
N ALA A 369 -10.49 26.61 19.52
CA ALA A 369 -9.09 26.19 19.55
C ALA A 369 -8.76 25.15 18.45
N GLY A 370 -9.78 24.66 17.71
CA GLY A 370 -9.61 23.59 16.74
C GLY A 370 -9.10 22.30 17.39
N PHE A 371 -9.62 21.98 18.57
CA PHE A 371 -9.26 20.80 19.34
C PHE A 371 -10.43 19.82 19.36
N GLU A 372 -10.15 18.59 18.99
CA GLU A 372 -11.06 17.46 19.05
C GLU A 372 -10.23 16.22 19.39
N GLU A 373 -10.55 15.57 20.51
CA GLU A 373 -9.93 14.31 20.92
C GLU A 373 -10.99 13.34 21.45
N GLU A 374 -10.87 12.07 21.07
CA GLU A 374 -11.80 11.02 21.47
C GLU A 374 -11.04 9.91 22.21
N PHE A 375 -11.58 9.52 23.37
CA PHE A 375 -11.07 8.45 24.21
C PHE A 375 -12.08 7.32 24.27
N GLU A 376 -11.63 6.08 24.04
CA GLU A 376 -12.45 4.89 24.27
C GLU A 376 -12.43 4.55 25.76
N ILE A 377 -13.60 4.52 26.40
CA ILE A 377 -13.72 4.29 27.84
C ILE A 377 -14.28 2.88 28.09
N PRO A 378 -13.61 2.06 28.91
CA PRO A 378 -14.21 0.82 29.38
C PRO A 378 -15.24 1.09 30.48
N VAL A 379 -16.44 0.53 30.34
CA VAL A 379 -17.54 0.62 31.32
C VAL A 379 -17.97 -0.79 31.71
N VAL A 380 -17.99 -1.09 33.01
CA VAL A 380 -18.29 -2.41 33.55
C VAL A 380 -19.44 -2.35 34.56
N LYS A 381 -20.01 -3.52 34.85
CA LYS A 381 -20.87 -3.74 36.00
C LYS A 381 -20.02 -4.15 37.20
N ARG A 382 -20.42 -3.69 38.39
CA ARG A 382 -19.77 -4.03 39.65
C ARG A 382 -19.96 -5.49 40.02
#